data_AF-K2CEY4-F1
#
_entry.id   AF-K2CEY4-F1
#
_cell.length_a   1.000
_cell.length_b   1.000
_cell.length_c   1.000
_cell.angle_alpha   90.00
_cell.angle_beta   90.00
_cell.angle_gamma   90.00
#
_symmetry.space_group_name_H-M   'P 1'
#
loop_
_entity.id
_entity.type
_entity.pdbx_description
1 polymer ?
#
loop_
_entity_poly.entity_id
_entity_poly.type
_entity_poly.pdbx_seq_one_letter_code
_entity_poly.pdbx_strand_id
1 'polypeptide(L)' 'MQLAQVKTGMKHQTIDGIVIAFDFGLKRIGVAVGQTITKTARPLMTLQAKEGVPDW' A
#
# COMPACT_ATOMS: atom_id res chain seq x y z
N MET A 1 -36.90 -25.97 -4.64
CA MET A 1 -35.83 -26.11 -3.64
C MET A 1 -34.68 -26.83 -4.34
N GLN A 2 -33.56 -26.22 -4.70
CA GLN A 2 -32.64 -25.39 -3.92
C GLN A 2 -32.15 -24.21 -4.78
N LEU A 3 -32.13 -23.00 -4.22
CA LEU A 3 -31.56 -21.81 -4.86
C LEU A 3 -30.02 -21.94 -4.90
N ALA A 4 -29.44 -21.85 -6.09
CA ALA A 4 -28.00 -21.77 -6.27
C ALA A 4 -27.48 -20.42 -5.74
N GLN A 5 -26.62 -20.46 -4.74
CA GLN A 5 -25.95 -19.29 -4.20
C GLN A 5 -24.93 -18.77 -5.22
N VAL A 6 -25.19 -17.61 -5.82
CA VAL A 6 -24.21 -16.85 -6.61
C VAL A 6 -23.14 -16.33 -5.65
N LYS A 7 -22.06 -17.10 -5.44
CA LYS A 7 -20.90 -16.65 -4.68
C LYS A 7 -20.07 -15.68 -5.52
N THR A 8 -20.48 -14.42 -5.58
CA THR A 8 -19.57 -13.32 -5.97
C THR A 8 -18.63 -13.06 -4.79
N GLY A 9 -17.68 -13.96 -4.56
CA GLY A 9 -16.67 -13.83 -3.50
C GLY A 9 -15.33 -13.49 -4.11
N MET A 10 -14.99 -12.19 -4.21
CA MET A 10 -13.59 -11.81 -4.38
C MET A 10 -12.84 -12.32 -3.15
N LYS A 11 -12.06 -13.40 -3.29
CA LYS A 11 -11.12 -13.81 -2.26
C LYS A 11 -10.09 -12.68 -2.15
N HIS A 12 -10.20 -11.84 -1.13
CA HIS A 12 -9.17 -10.86 -0.85
C HIS A 12 -7.93 -11.66 -0.44
N GLN A 13 -6.93 -11.70 -1.31
CA GLN A 13 -5.65 -12.28 -0.93
C GLN A 13 -5.03 -11.35 0.10
N THR A 14 -4.99 -11.77 1.36
CA THR A 14 -4.24 -11.07 2.39
C THR A 14 -2.76 -11.35 2.15
N ILE A 15 -1.99 -10.28 1.95
CA ILE A 15 -0.55 -10.38 1.77
C ILE A 15 0.09 -10.50 3.16
N ASP A 16 0.79 -11.59 3.42
CA ASP A 16 1.66 -11.74 4.58
C ASP A 16 3.07 -11.29 4.18
N GLY A 17 3.57 -10.21 4.78
CA GLY A 17 4.90 -9.70 4.48
C GLY A 17 5.12 -8.20 4.74
N ILE A 18 6.25 -7.73 4.23
CA ILE A 18 6.64 -6.32 4.26
C ILE A 18 6.07 -5.61 3.03
N VAL A 19 5.44 -4.46 3.24
CA VAL A 19 4.95 -3.57 2.19
C VAL A 19 5.70 -2.25 2.22
N ILE A 20 5.97 -1.67 1.06
CA ILE A 20 6.46 -0.30 0.92
C ILE A 20 5.32 0.55 0.34
N ALA A 21 5.07 1.69 0.95
CA ALA A 21 4.06 2.65 0.50
C ALA A 21 4.71 3.96 0.08
N PHE A 22 4.23 4.52 -1.03
CA PHE A 22 4.62 5.82 -1.55
C PHE A 22 3.40 6.75 -1.53
N ASP A 23 3.55 7.90 -0.90
CA ASP A 23 2.58 9.00 -0.92
C ASP A 23 3.07 10.06 -1.91
N PHE A 24 2.51 10.06 -3.12
CA PHE A 24 2.97 10.91 -4.21
C PHE A 24 2.64 12.39 -3.94
N GLY A 25 3.64 13.25 -4.16
CA GLY A 25 3.45 14.69 -4.16
C GLY A 25 4.43 15.40 -5.08
N LEU A 26 4.00 16.52 -5.66
CA LEU A 26 4.79 17.28 -6.64
C LEU A 26 6.10 17.84 -6.10
N LYS A 27 6.17 18.06 -4.78
CA LYS A 27 7.35 18.60 -4.08
C LYS A 27 8.02 17.59 -3.14
N ARG A 28 7.24 16.61 -2.67
CA ARG A 28 7.59 15.69 -1.59
C ARG A 28 6.88 14.38 -1.82
N ILE A 29 7.61 13.28 -1.82
CA ILE A 29 7.04 11.93 -1.86
C ILE A 29 7.31 11.25 -0.52
N GLY A 30 6.25 10.94 0.24
CA GLY A 30 6.38 10.20 1.49
C GLY A 30 6.70 8.73 1.23
N VAL A 31 7.60 8.14 2.00
CA VAL A 31 7.91 6.71 1.96
C VAL A 31 7.70 6.09 3.33
N ALA A 32 6.96 4.99 3.38
CA ALA A 32 6.72 4.23 4.61
C ALA A 32 6.91 2.72 4.37
N VAL A 33 7.20 2.01 5.46
CA VAL A 33 7.24 0.54 5.47
C VAL A 33 6.18 0.00 6.43
N GLY A 34 5.47 -1.04 6.01
CA GLY A 34 4.48 -1.74 6.81
C GLY A 34 4.80 -3.23 6.95
N GLN A 35 4.44 -3.83 8.09
CA GLN A 35 4.49 -5.27 8.32
C GLN A 35 3.06 -5.75 8.54
N THR A 36 2.56 -6.63 7.67
CA THR A 36 1.15 -7.03 7.70
C THR A 36 0.82 -7.96 8.85
N ILE A 37 1.80 -8.73 9.34
CA ILE A 37 1.64 -9.62 10.51
C ILE A 37 1.37 -8.81 11.79
N THR A 38 2.19 -7.80 12.06
CA THR A 38 2.07 -6.95 13.25
C THR A 38 1.05 -5.83 13.07
N LYS A 39 0.58 -5.60 11.84
CA LYS A 39 -0.31 -4.49 11.47
C LYS A 39 0.25 -3.13 11.87
N THR A 40 1.57 -2.98 11.76
CA THR A 40 2.28 -1.73 12.08
C THR A 40 2.89 -1.14 10.82
N ALA A 41 3.06 0.17 10.84
CA ALA A 41 3.81 0.91 9.83
C ALA A 41 4.67 1.99 10.50
N ARG A 42 5.76 2.36 9.83
CA ARG A 42 6.58 3.49 10.24
C ARG A 42 7.03 4.31 9.03
N PRO A 43 7.24 5.62 9.18
CA PRO A 43 7.86 6.42 8.13
C PRO A 43 9.30 5.95 7.91
N LEU A 44 9.76 6.04 6.65
CA LEU A 44 11.16 5.84 6.28
C LEU A 44 11.83 7.18 6.00
N MET A 45 11.41 7.86 4.94
CA MET A 45 11.93 9.17 4.53
C MET A 45 10.90 9.91 3.69
N THR A 46 11.13 11.20 3.45
CA THR A 46 10.45 11.95 2.40
C THR A 46 11.46 12.24 1.30
N LEU A 47 11.16 11.83 0.06
CA LEU A 47 11.96 12.18 -1.10
C LEU A 47 11.58 13.60 -1.53
N GLN A 48 12.57 14.44 -1.80
CA GLN A 48 12.32 15.70 -2.48
C GLN A 48 11.98 15.41 -3.94
N ALA A 49 11.01 16.14 -4.47
CA ALA A 49 10.59 16.01 -5.85
C ALA A 49 10.50 17.38 -6.52
N LYS A 50 10.79 17.41 -7.82
CA LYS A 50 10.52 18.54 -8.70
C LYS A 50 9.45 18.10 -9.70
N GLU A 51 8.26 18.69 -9.59
CA GLU A 51 7.11 18.37 -10.45
C GLU A 51 6.73 16.87 -10.40
N GLY A 52 6.87 16.24 -9.23
CA GLY A 52 6.56 14.83 -9.01
C GLY A 52 7.66 13.86 -9.42
N VAL A 53 8.77 14.36 -9.98
CA VAL A 53 9.97 13.56 -10.25
C VAL A 53 10.89 13.64 -9.02
N PRO A 54 11.24 12.51 -8.37
CA PRO A 54 12.23 12.52 -7.30
C PRO A 54 13.54 13.17 -7.76
N ASP A 55 14.20 13.90 -6.87
CA ASP A 55 15.53 14.48 -7.09
C ASP A 55 16.57 13.53 -6.47
N TRP A 56 17.07 12.57 -7.27
CA TRP A 56 17.97 11.48 -6.88
C TRP A 56 19.34 11.58 -7.55
#